data_AF-A0A7C8YKB1-F1
#
_entry.id   AF-A0A7C8YKB1-F1
#
_cell.length_a   1.000
_cell.length_b   1.000
_cell.length_c   1.000
_cell.angle_alpha   90.00
_cell.angle_beta   90.00
_cell.angle_gamma   90.00
#
_symmetry.space_group_name_H-M   'P 1'
#
loop_
_entity.id
_entity.type
_entity.pdbx_description
1 polymer ?
#
loop_
_entity_poly.entity_id
_entity_poly.type
_entity_poly.pdbx_seq_one_letter_code
_entity_poly.pdbx_strand_id
1 'polypeptide(L)'
;MARKKIREYDSKRLLKEHFKRIAGFELPIRSAQITESTNLNVLVEKEPWLSSERLVVKPDMLFGKRGKSGLVALNLDFAQVAVFVKERLGKEVEMGGCKGPITTFIVEPFVPHNEEFYLNIVSERLGNSISFSECGGIEIEENWDKVKTIFVP
;
A
#
# COMPACT_ATOMS: atom_id res chain seq x y z
N MET A 1 4.96 -7.86 24.58
CA MET A 1 5.56 -6.83 23.68
C MET A 1 4.45 -6.11 22.96
N ALA A 2 4.51 -4.78 22.88
CA ALA A 2 3.55 -3.98 22.11
C ALA A 2 3.83 -4.11 20.61
N ARG A 3 2.79 -4.27 19.80
CA ARG A 3 2.88 -4.26 18.33
C ARG A 3 2.51 -2.85 17.85
N LYS A 4 3.40 -2.20 17.10
CA LYS A 4 3.14 -0.90 16.48
C LYS A 4 2.98 -1.07 14.98
N LYS A 5 1.92 -0.50 14.42
CA LYS A 5 1.73 -0.44 12.97
C LYS A 5 2.75 0.54 12.38
N ILE A 6 3.26 0.21 11.21
CA ILE A 6 4.09 1.09 10.38
C ILE A 6 3.37 1.35 9.06
N ARG A 7 3.71 2.44 8.38
CA ARG A 7 3.08 2.84 7.13
C ARG A 7 3.38 1.84 6.01
N GLU A 8 2.55 1.84 4.98
CA GLU A 8 2.70 0.96 3.82
C GLU A 8 4.02 1.24 3.10
N TYR A 9 4.37 2.53 2.94
CA TYR A 9 5.65 2.96 2.37
C TYR A 9 6.85 2.36 3.12
N ASP A 10 6.87 2.49 4.45
CA ASP A 10 7.95 1.98 5.29
C ASP A 10 8.04 0.45 5.22
N SER A 11 6.89 -0.22 5.26
CA SER A 11 6.81 -1.69 5.19
C SER A 11 7.35 -2.21 3.86
N LYS A 12 6.98 -1.58 2.74
CA LYS A 12 7.41 -1.96 1.39
C LYS A 12 8.91 -1.73 1.20
N ARG A 13 9.45 -0.63 1.73
CA ARG A 13 10.89 -0.37 1.72
C ARG A 13 11.66 -1.43 2.49
N LEU A 14 11.23 -1.76 3.71
CA LEU A 14 11.86 -2.80 4.54
C LEU A 14 11.79 -4.18 3.86
N LEU A 15 10.63 -4.52 3.27
CA LEU A 15 10.46 -5.77 2.54
C LEU A 15 11.42 -5.84 1.35
N LYS A 16 11.47 -4.81 0.49
CA LYS A 16 12.38 -4.75 -0.65
C LYS A 16 13.85 -4.92 -0.23
N GLU A 17 14.28 -4.18 0.78
CA GLU A 17 15.66 -4.16 1.27
C GLU A 17 16.08 -5.52 1.85
N HIS A 18 15.24 -6.10 2.71
CA HIS A 18 15.60 -7.34 3.40
C HIS A 18 15.32 -8.60 2.57
N PHE A 19 14.34 -8.59 1.67
CA PHE A 19 14.05 -9.75 0.84
C PHE A 19 15.21 -10.07 -0.10
N LYS A 20 15.85 -9.06 -0.70
CA LYS A 20 17.07 -9.25 -1.51
C LYS A 20 18.16 -9.97 -0.72
N ARG A 21 18.38 -9.57 0.53
CA ARG A 21 19.39 -10.16 1.42
C ARG A 21 19.07 -11.62 1.78
N ILE A 22 17.80 -11.95 2.00
CA ILE A 22 17.37 -13.27 2.49
C ILE A 22 17.18 -14.28 1.35
N ALA A 23 16.55 -13.86 0.25
CA ALA A 23 16.15 -14.73 -0.85
C ALA A 23 17.04 -14.60 -2.10
N GLY A 24 17.97 -13.65 -2.13
CA GLY A 24 18.85 -13.41 -3.29
C GLY A 24 18.16 -12.79 -4.50
N PHE A 25 16.89 -12.40 -4.38
CA PHE A 25 16.08 -11.83 -5.46
C PHE A 25 15.54 -10.44 -5.11
N GLU A 26 15.53 -9.53 -6.08
CA GLU A 26 14.97 -8.19 -5.93
C GLU A 26 13.47 -8.17 -6.22
N LEU A 27 12.67 -7.76 -5.24
CA LEU A 27 11.27 -7.49 -5.48
C LEU A 27 11.13 -6.18 -6.29
N PRO A 28 10.32 -6.15 -7.36
CA PRO A 28 10.11 -4.96 -8.20
C PRO A 28 9.20 -3.92 -7.52
N ILE A 29 9.43 -3.66 -6.24
CA ILE A 29 8.67 -2.71 -5.43
C ILE A 29 9.26 -1.31 -5.68
N ARG A 30 8.39 -0.40 -6.11
CA ARG A 30 8.69 1.04 -6.20
C ARG A 30 7.54 1.81 -5.57
N SER A 31 7.91 2.70 -4.66
CA SER A 31 6.95 3.51 -3.92
C SER A 31 7.57 4.86 -3.60
N ALA A 32 6.82 5.92 -3.84
CA ALA A 32 7.13 7.28 -3.43
C ALA A 32 6.10 7.75 -2.40
N GLN A 33 6.52 8.54 -1.41
CA GLN A 33 5.62 9.14 -0.43
C GLN A 33 5.46 10.63 -0.72
N ILE A 34 4.22 11.12 -0.63
CA ILE A 34 3.89 12.54 -0.78
C ILE A 34 3.22 13.03 0.50
N THR A 35 3.73 14.13 1.02
CA THR A 35 3.20 14.90 2.16
C THR A 35 3.05 16.36 1.77
N GLU A 36 2.52 17.19 2.67
CA GLU A 36 2.45 18.65 2.47
C GLU A 36 3.81 19.31 2.19
N SER A 37 4.89 18.80 2.77
CA SER A 37 6.24 19.34 2.56
C SER A 37 6.94 18.82 1.30
N THR A 38 6.29 17.95 0.52
CA THR A 38 6.93 17.31 -0.64
C THR A 38 6.92 18.24 -1.85
N ASN A 39 8.11 18.55 -2.38
CA ASN A 39 8.24 19.19 -3.68
C ASN A 39 8.15 18.13 -4.80
N LEU A 40 7.09 18.19 -5.60
CA LEU A 40 6.83 17.19 -6.64
C LEU A 40 7.87 17.17 -7.76
N ASN A 41 8.49 18.31 -8.09
CA ASN A 41 9.54 18.36 -9.12
C ASN A 41 10.78 17.61 -8.66
N VAL A 42 11.22 17.88 -7.42
CA VAL A 42 12.35 17.18 -6.79
C VAL A 42 12.05 15.69 -6.64
N LEU A 43 10.79 15.34 -6.33
CA LEU A 43 10.38 13.94 -6.23
C LEU A 43 10.53 13.20 -7.56
N VAL A 44 10.11 13.78 -8.69
CA VAL A 44 10.25 13.18 -10.02
C VAL A 44 11.72 13.08 -10.44
N GLU A 45 12.55 14.05 -10.11
CA GLU A 45 14.00 13.97 -10.36
C GLU A 45 14.65 12.79 -9.61
N LYS A 46 14.25 12.59 -8.35
CA LYS A 46 14.72 11.47 -7.53
C LYS A 46 14.16 10.11 -7.98
N GLU A 47 12.93 10.11 -8.45
CA GLU A 47 12.17 8.91 -8.83
C GLU A 47 11.65 9.04 -10.27
N PRO A 48 12.50 8.96 -11.31
CA PRO A 48 12.12 9.27 -12.69
C PRO A 48 10.98 8.40 -13.25
N TRP A 49 10.78 7.19 -12.71
CA TRP A 49 9.69 6.30 -13.10
C TRP A 49 8.30 6.90 -12.88
N LEU A 50 8.18 7.91 -12.00
CA LEU A 50 6.93 8.63 -11.79
C LEU A 50 6.43 9.30 -13.07
N SER A 51 7.32 9.78 -13.94
CA SER A 51 6.92 10.48 -15.17
C SER A 51 6.75 9.57 -16.39
N SER A 52 7.29 8.35 -16.36
CA SER A 52 7.30 7.43 -17.51
C SER A 52 6.25 6.33 -17.46
N GLU A 53 5.56 6.15 -16.33
CA GLU A 53 4.67 5.01 -16.11
C GLU A 53 3.27 5.45 -15.68
N ARG A 54 2.32 4.51 -15.79
CA ARG A 54 1.00 4.67 -15.19
C ARG A 54 1.09 4.36 -13.70
N LEU A 55 0.34 5.08 -12.89
CA LEU A 55 0.50 5.14 -11.45
C LEU A 55 -0.80 4.82 -10.71
N VAL A 56 -0.63 4.42 -9.46
CA VAL A 56 -1.66 4.33 -8.42
C VAL A 56 -1.29 5.31 -7.33
N VAL A 57 -2.29 6.04 -6.80
CA VAL A 57 -2.11 6.90 -5.62
C VAL A 57 -3.22 6.64 -4.60
N LYS A 58 -2.84 6.58 -3.33
CA LYS A 58 -3.75 6.32 -2.20
C LYS A 58 -3.20 6.89 -0.89
N PRO A 59 -4.04 7.24 0.10
CA PRO A 59 -3.58 7.62 1.43
C PRO A 59 -2.79 6.49 2.11
N ASP A 60 -1.74 6.88 2.84
CA ASP A 60 -0.88 6.00 3.64
C ASP A 60 -0.89 6.42 5.11
N MET A 61 -2.02 6.15 5.77
CA MET A 61 -2.31 6.62 7.13
C MET A 61 -2.93 5.52 8.01
N LEU A 62 -2.54 4.26 7.78
CA LEU A 62 -2.85 3.12 8.65
C LEU A 62 -4.34 2.75 8.80
N PHE A 63 -5.18 3.19 7.86
CA PHE A 63 -6.59 2.79 7.77
C PHE A 63 -6.84 1.88 6.56
N GLY A 64 -7.77 0.94 6.72
CA GLY A 64 -8.16 -0.02 5.69
C GLY A 64 -9.24 0.52 4.74
N LYS A 65 -9.76 -0.34 3.85
CA LYS A 65 -10.94 -0.07 2.99
C LYS A 65 -10.83 1.16 2.05
N ARG A 66 -9.61 1.64 1.78
CA ARG A 66 -9.33 2.79 0.90
C ARG A 66 -10.01 2.68 -0.47
N GLY A 67 -10.00 1.49 -1.08
CA GLY A 67 -10.67 1.27 -2.38
C GLY A 67 -12.17 1.46 -2.29
N LYS A 68 -12.82 0.88 -1.27
CA LYS A 68 -14.28 0.99 -1.04
C LYS A 68 -14.69 2.43 -0.68
N SER A 69 -13.76 3.22 -0.15
CA SER A 69 -13.96 4.63 0.19
C SER A 69 -13.63 5.62 -0.95
N GLY A 70 -13.30 5.16 -2.16
CA GLY A 70 -12.94 6.04 -3.27
C GLY A 70 -11.62 6.82 -3.05
N LEU A 71 -10.77 6.32 -2.15
CA LEU A 71 -9.48 6.92 -1.78
C LEU A 71 -8.31 6.25 -2.52
N VAL A 72 -8.59 5.48 -3.57
CA VAL A 72 -7.56 4.90 -4.44
C VAL A 72 -7.86 5.36 -5.86
N ALA A 73 -6.89 6.01 -6.50
CA ALA A 73 -6.95 6.28 -7.92
C ALA A 73 -5.95 5.40 -8.67
N LEU A 74 -6.41 4.82 -9.78
CA LEU A 74 -5.69 3.82 -10.55
C LEU A 74 -5.40 4.34 -11.97
N ASN A 75 -4.36 3.80 -12.59
CA ASN A 75 -4.03 4.04 -13.99
C ASN A 75 -3.95 5.54 -14.35
N LEU A 76 -3.22 6.31 -13.53
CA LEU A 76 -3.02 7.75 -13.72
C LEU A 76 -1.65 8.06 -14.31
N ASP A 77 -1.51 9.20 -14.99
CA ASP A 77 -0.18 9.82 -15.15
C ASP A 77 0.19 10.67 -13.91
N PHE A 78 1.43 11.16 -13.85
CA PHE A 78 1.90 11.95 -12.69
C PHE A 78 1.15 13.28 -12.49
N ALA A 79 0.71 13.92 -13.57
CA ALA A 79 -0.05 15.17 -13.47
C ALA A 79 -1.41 14.91 -12.82
N GLN A 80 -2.08 13.83 -13.21
CA GLN A 80 -3.33 13.38 -12.59
C GLN A 80 -3.12 12.97 -11.13
N VAL A 81 -2.00 12.33 -10.78
CA VAL A 81 -1.63 12.05 -9.38
C VAL A 81 -1.50 13.36 -8.58
N ALA A 82 -0.81 14.37 -9.12
CA ALA A 82 -0.65 15.66 -8.46
C ALA A 82 -2.00 16.35 -8.20
N VAL A 83 -2.92 16.29 -9.17
CA VAL A 83 -4.31 16.79 -8.99
C VAL A 83 -5.02 16.02 -7.90
N PHE A 84 -5.00 14.68 -7.93
CA PHE A 84 -5.66 13.83 -6.94
C PHE A 84 -5.19 14.13 -5.51
N VAL A 85 -3.87 14.30 -5.32
CA VAL A 85 -3.27 14.65 -4.04
C VAL A 85 -3.69 16.06 -3.62
N LYS A 86 -3.55 17.06 -4.49
CA LYS A 86 -3.91 18.46 -4.19
C LYS A 86 -5.37 18.60 -3.76
N GLU A 87 -6.27 17.85 -4.38
CA GLU A 87 -7.68 17.86 -4.05
C GLU A 87 -8.01 17.23 -2.69
N ARG A 88 -7.12 16.41 -2.10
CA ARG A 88 -7.44 15.59 -0.92
C ARG A 88 -6.55 15.87 0.28
N LEU A 89 -5.33 16.36 0.05
CA LEU A 89 -4.41 16.74 1.12
C LEU A 89 -5.06 17.82 2.01
N GLY A 90 -5.02 17.60 3.33
CA GLY A 90 -5.65 18.46 4.32
C GLY A 90 -7.17 18.25 4.47
N LYS A 91 -7.85 17.57 3.55
CA LYS A 91 -9.29 17.31 3.68
C LYS A 91 -9.55 16.26 4.74
N GLU A 92 -10.56 16.52 5.58
CA GLU A 92 -11.00 15.58 6.59
C GLU A 92 -11.67 14.36 5.96
N VAL A 93 -11.33 13.19 6.48
CA VAL A 93 -12.02 11.92 6.21
C VAL A 93 -12.40 11.27 7.52
N GLU A 94 -13.53 10.57 7.52
CA GLU A 94 -13.98 9.75 8.64
C GLU A 94 -13.86 8.28 8.27
N MET A 95 -13.07 7.53 9.05
CA MET A 95 -12.82 6.11 8.86
C MET A 95 -12.99 5.39 10.19
N GLY A 96 -14.00 4.53 10.30
CA GLY A 96 -14.24 3.71 11.50
C GLY A 96 -14.46 4.54 12.77
N GLY A 97 -15.17 5.67 12.68
CA GLY A 97 -15.43 6.58 13.80
C GLY A 97 -14.26 7.50 14.18
N CYS A 98 -13.15 7.47 13.44
CA CYS A 98 -12.04 8.40 13.59
C CYS A 98 -12.06 9.41 12.45
N LYS A 99 -12.07 10.71 12.79
CA LYS A 99 -12.07 11.82 11.84
C LYS A 99 -10.73 12.54 11.89
N GLY A 100 -10.15 12.82 10.72
CA GLY A 100 -8.91 13.59 10.62
C GLY A 100 -8.52 13.93 9.18
N PRO A 101 -7.59 14.88 8.99
CA PRO A 101 -7.15 15.31 7.66
C PRO A 101 -6.25 14.25 7.00
N ILE A 102 -6.36 14.09 5.69
CA ILE A 102 -5.38 13.30 4.93
C ILE A 102 -4.07 14.09 4.83
N THR A 103 -2.97 13.53 5.35
CA THR A 103 -1.66 14.22 5.38
C THR A 103 -0.56 13.50 4.60
N THR A 104 -0.77 12.23 4.23
CA THR A 104 0.25 11.39 3.59
C THR A 104 -0.36 10.49 2.53
N PHE A 105 0.27 10.45 1.37
CA PHE A 105 -0.05 9.56 0.25
C PHE A 105 1.15 8.68 -0.10
N ILE A 106 0.87 7.51 -0.68
CA ILE A 106 1.83 6.66 -1.37
C ILE A 106 1.46 6.59 -2.85
N VAL A 107 2.48 6.70 -3.71
CA VAL A 107 2.38 6.56 -5.17
C VAL A 107 3.21 5.35 -5.59
N GLU A 108 2.64 4.52 -6.47
CA GLU A 108 3.24 3.27 -6.93
C GLU A 108 2.95 3.06 -8.42
N PRO A 109 3.75 2.26 -9.15
CA PRO A 109 3.39 1.85 -10.50
C PRO A 109 2.04 1.13 -10.52
N PHE A 110 1.21 1.44 -11.52
CA PHE A 110 0.02 0.67 -11.84
C PHE A 110 0.43 -0.62 -12.51
N VAL A 111 -0.07 -1.74 -11.98
CA VAL A 111 0.18 -3.08 -12.51
C VAL A 111 -1.12 -3.58 -13.12
N PRO A 112 -1.26 -3.63 -14.46
CA PRO A 112 -2.38 -4.30 -15.10
C PRO A 112 -2.34 -5.81 -14.78
N HIS A 113 -3.44 -6.36 -14.28
CA HIS A 113 -3.55 -7.77 -13.92
C HIS A 113 -5.00 -8.23 -13.95
N ASN A 114 -5.20 -9.55 -14.00
CA ASN A 114 -6.52 -10.19 -13.94
C ASN A 114 -6.70 -11.07 -12.68
N GLU A 115 -5.64 -11.20 -11.88
CA GLU A 115 -5.60 -12.11 -10.72
C GLU A 115 -5.06 -11.35 -9.50
N GLU A 116 -5.70 -11.56 -8.35
CA GLU A 116 -5.29 -11.00 -7.06
C GLU A 116 -5.22 -12.12 -6.03
N PHE A 117 -4.15 -12.14 -5.23
CA PHE A 117 -3.93 -13.13 -4.18
C PHE A 117 -3.95 -12.48 -2.80
N TYR A 118 -4.28 -13.26 -1.78
CA TYR A 118 -4.15 -12.86 -0.37
C TYR A 118 -3.05 -13.67 0.30
N LEU A 119 -2.16 -12.97 1.02
CA LEU A 119 -1.17 -13.57 1.91
C LEU A 119 -1.12 -12.78 3.21
N ASN A 120 -1.17 -13.48 4.33
CA ASN A 120 -1.01 -12.91 5.67
C ASN A 120 -0.11 -13.80 6.52
N ILE A 121 0.78 -13.18 7.29
CA ILE A 121 1.61 -13.87 8.27
C ILE A 121 1.42 -13.16 9.61
N VAL A 122 0.91 -13.89 10.60
CA VAL A 122 0.73 -13.41 11.97
C VAL A 122 1.65 -14.21 12.88
N SER A 123 2.61 -13.52 13.50
CA SER A 123 3.40 -14.14 14.56
C SER A 123 2.55 -14.34 15.82
N GLU A 124 2.67 -15.51 16.41
CA GLU A 124 2.02 -15.94 17.64
C GLU A 124 3.05 -16.28 18.70
N ARG A 125 2.61 -16.82 19.85
CA ARG A 125 3.53 -17.17 20.95
C ARG A 125 4.49 -18.31 20.56
N LEU A 126 4.01 -19.28 19.80
CA LEU A 126 4.70 -20.55 19.54
C LEU A 126 5.05 -20.77 18.06
N GLY A 127 4.97 -19.72 17.24
CA GLY A 127 5.16 -19.87 15.79
C GLY A 127 4.46 -18.75 15.02
N ASN A 128 4.13 -19.04 13.76
CA ASN A 128 3.45 -18.12 12.85
C ASN A 128 2.26 -18.80 12.18
N SER A 129 1.12 -18.12 12.17
CA SER A 129 -0.01 -18.47 11.32
C SER A 129 0.16 -17.82 9.94
N ILE A 130 0.13 -18.63 8.89
CA ILE A 130 0.25 -18.20 7.49
C ILE A 130 -1.07 -18.49 6.80
N SER A 131 -1.72 -17.44 6.31
CA SER A 131 -3.01 -17.53 5.61
C SER A 131 -2.85 -17.16 4.14
N PHE A 132 -3.48 -17.93 3.24
CA PHE A 132 -3.43 -17.73 1.80
C PHE A 132 -4.81 -17.92 1.14
N SER A 133 -5.09 -17.17 0.08
CA SER A 133 -6.23 -17.35 -0.81
C SER A 133 -5.90 -16.92 -2.24
N GLU A 134 -6.41 -17.66 -3.23
CA GLU A 134 -6.37 -17.29 -4.66
C GLU A 134 -7.45 -16.27 -5.03
N CYS A 135 -8.38 -15.98 -4.11
CA CYS A 135 -9.41 -14.95 -4.27
C CYS A 135 -9.05 -13.73 -3.40
N GLY A 136 -7.96 -13.04 -3.75
CA GLY A 136 -7.49 -11.84 -3.06
C GLY A 136 -8.32 -10.59 -3.36
N GLY A 137 -7.66 -9.44 -3.27
CA GLY A 137 -8.25 -8.18 -3.69
C GLY A 137 -9.12 -7.48 -2.66
N ILE A 138 -9.87 -6.49 -3.15
CA ILE A 138 -10.75 -5.63 -2.33
C ILE A 138 -11.92 -6.39 -1.69
N GLU A 139 -12.32 -7.52 -2.28
CA GLU A 139 -13.44 -8.36 -1.84
C GLU A 139 -13.01 -9.58 -1.01
N ILE A 140 -11.77 -9.60 -0.52
CA ILE A 140 -11.27 -10.71 0.32
C ILE A 140 -12.11 -10.91 1.60
N GLU A 141 -12.62 -9.84 2.20
CA GLU A 141 -13.46 -9.93 3.41
C GLU A 141 -14.77 -10.70 3.16
N GLU A 142 -15.27 -10.69 1.92
CA GLU A 142 -16.49 -11.38 1.51
C GLU A 142 -16.21 -12.85 1.09
N ASN A 143 -14.94 -13.19 0.86
CA ASN A 143 -14.47 -14.51 0.43
C ASN A 143 -13.63 -15.21 1.52
N TRP A 144 -13.94 -14.93 2.80
CA TRP A 144 -13.13 -15.43 3.92
C TRP A 144 -13.16 -16.96 4.05
N ASP A 145 -14.24 -17.59 3.60
CA ASP A 145 -14.41 -19.05 3.51
C ASP A 145 -13.36 -19.72 2.59
N LYS A 146 -12.78 -18.96 1.65
CA LYS A 146 -11.74 -19.45 0.72
C LYS A 146 -10.32 -19.31 1.28
N VAL A 147 -10.14 -18.66 2.42
CA VAL A 147 -8.83 -18.48 3.05
C VAL A 147 -8.40 -19.75 3.77
N LYS A 148 -7.26 -20.30 3.38
CA LYS A 148 -6.62 -21.43 4.06
C LYS A 148 -5.53 -20.93 4.99
N THR A 149 -5.47 -21.48 6.20
CA THR A 149 -4.45 -21.12 7.19
C THR A 149 -3.66 -22.34 7.62
N ILE A 150 -2.34 -22.22 7.65
CA ILE A 150 -1.41 -23.21 8.20
C ILE A 150 -0.64 -22.58 9.36
N PHE A 151 -0.24 -23.40 10.33
CA PHE A 151 0.61 -22.97 11.45
C PHE A 151 2.02 -23.52 11.27
N VAL A 152 3.02 -22.66 11.40
CA VAL A 152 4.45 -23.00 11.36
C VAL A 152 5.05 -22.73 12.74
N PRO A 153 5.40 -23.78 13.51
CA PRO A 153 6.04 -23.64 14.83
C PRO A 153 7.37 -22.87 14.80
#